data_AF-A0A4Y2QSW1-F1
#
_entry.id   AF-A0A4Y2QSW1-F1
#
_cell.length_a   1.000
_cell.length_b   1.000
_cell.length_c   1.000
_cell.angle_alpha   90.00
_cell.angle_beta   90.00
_cell.angle_gamma   90.00
#
_symmetry.space_group_name_H-M   'P 1'
#
loop_
_entity.id
_entity.type
_entity.pdbx_description
1 polymer ?
#
loop_
_entity_poly.entity_id
_entity_poly.type
_entity_poly.pdbx_seq_one_letter_code
_entity_poly.pdbx_strand_id
1 'polypeptide(L)' 'GKNLDRASQESDVFVLIGTSHCNVTSLSRSQLTCRPPKTQPSGRDANGEPDPSKIPEVVVSSIIQ' A
#
# COMPACT_ATOMS: atom_id res chain seq x y z
N GLY A 1 -23.60 21.04 1.84
CA GLY A 1 -23.74 20.13 0.68
C GLY A 1 -23.24 18.75 1.07
N LYS A 2 -24.03 17.70 0.83
CA LYS A 2 -23.81 16.32 1.33
C LYS A 2 -22.90 15.48 0.40
N ASN A 3 -21.91 16.07 -0.26
CA ASN A 3 -21.13 15.38 -1.30
C ASN A 3 -19.75 16.05 -1.50
N LEU A 4 -18.77 15.91 -0.59
CA LEU A 4 -17.44 16.49 -0.84
C LEU A 4 -16.22 15.59 -0.62
N ASP A 5 -16.29 14.38 -0.07
CA ASP A 5 -15.05 13.68 0.31
C ASP A 5 -15.05 12.17 0.10
N ARG A 6 -15.80 11.69 -0.89
CA ARG A 6 -15.84 10.26 -1.27
C ARG A 6 -14.86 9.90 -2.39
N ALA A 7 -13.71 10.56 -2.46
CA ALA A 7 -12.76 10.40 -3.57
C ALA A 7 -11.70 9.29 -3.36
N SER A 8 -11.63 8.69 -2.18
CA SER A 8 -10.84 7.48 -1.95
C SER A 8 -11.47 6.71 -0.78
N GLN A 9 -12.18 5.64 -1.08
CA GLN A 9 -12.56 4.67 -0.05
C GLN A 9 -11.32 3.83 0.30
N GLU A 10 -11.31 3.17 1.45
CA GLU A 10 -10.20 2.27 1.84
C GLU A 10 -9.85 1.24 0.76
N SER A 11 -10.86 0.81 -0.01
CA SER A 11 -10.75 -0.10 -1.15
C SER A 11 -9.97 0.47 -2.35
N ASP A 12 -9.80 1.80 -2.42
CA ASP A 12 -9.18 2.48 -3.55
C ASP A 12 -7.68 2.72 -3.33
N VAL A 13 -7.13 2.29 -2.18
CA VAL A 13 -5.72 2.43 -1.83
C VAL A 13 -5.07 1.06 -1.63
N PHE A 14 -4.03 0.80 -2.39
CA PHE A 14 -3.19 -0.39 -2.26
C PHE A 14 -1.83 0.00 -1.69
N VAL A 15 -1.40 -0.74 -0.67
CA VAL A 15 -0.07 -0.59 -0.07
C VAL A 15 0.71 -1.86 -0.36
N LEU A 16 1.84 -1.73 -1.05
CA LEU A 16 2.83 -2.79 -1.21
C LEU A 16 4.00 -2.57 -0.27
N ILE A 17 4.51 -3.66 0.28
CA ILE A 17 5.74 -3.75 1.05
C ILE A 17 6.58 -4.84 0.38
N GLY A 18 7.62 -4.44 -0.36
CA GLY A 18 8.37 -5.36 -1.22
C GLY A 18 7.45 -6.08 -2.20
N THR A 19 7.40 -7.40 -2.11
CA THR A 19 6.53 -8.26 -2.94
C THR A 19 5.16 -8.59 -2.32
N SER A 20 4.83 -8.06 -1.14
CA SER A 20 3.59 -8.38 -0.41
C SER A 20 2.68 -7.18 -0.22
N HIS A 21 1.37 -7.41 -0.11
CA HIS A 21 0.39 -6.37 0.17
C HIS A 21 0.25 -6.14 1.68
N CYS A 22 0.06 -4.89 2.08
CA CYS A 22 -0.34 -4.53 3.44
C CYS A 22 -1.86 -4.42 3.51
N ASN A 23 -2.49 -5.15 4.43
CA ASN A 23 -3.94 -5.06 4.64
C ASN A 23 -4.27 -3.71 5.30
N VAL A 24 -4.84 -2.79 4.51
CA VAL A 24 -5.30 -1.49 5.01
C VAL A 24 -6.46 -1.73 5.97
N THR A 25 -6.38 -1.11 7.15
CA THR A 25 -7.37 -1.25 8.22
C THR A 25 -8.05 0.06 8.58
N SER A 26 -7.49 1.19 8.14
CA SER A 26 -8.12 2.50 8.28
C SER A 26 -7.53 3.49 7.27
N LEU A 27 -8.39 4.28 6.63
CA LEU A 27 -8.01 5.44 5.81
C LEU A 27 -8.71 6.70 6.31
N SER A 28 -7.91 7.75 6.51
CA SER A 28 -8.38 9.11 6.78
C SER A 28 -7.70 10.09 5.81
N ARG A 29 -8.10 11.36 5.83
CA ARG A 29 -7.53 12.41 4.95
C ARG A 29 -6.01 12.56 5.05
N SER A 30 -5.40 12.22 6.17
CA SER A 30 -3.96 12.42 6.41
C SER A 30 -3.22 11.19 6.94
N GLN A 31 -3.95 10.11 7.24
CA GLN A 31 -3.37 8.93 7.88
C GLN A 31 -3.95 7.66 7.29
N LEU A 32 -3.06 6.74 6.96
CA LEU A 32 -3.37 5.37 6.58
C LEU A 32 -2.76 4.43 7.64
N THR A 33 -3.56 3.47 8.10
CA THR A 33 -3.08 2.40 9.00
C THR A 33 -3.24 1.06 8.30
N CYS A 34 -2.17 0.27 8.25
CA CYS A 34 -2.21 -1.07 7.69
C CYS A 34 -1.50 -2.07 8.61
N ARG A 35 -1.82 -3.37 8.45
CA ARG A 35 -1.16 -4.46 9.17
C ARG A 35 -0.01 -5.01 8.33
N PRO A 36 1.26 -4.82 8.73
CA PRO A 36 2.40 -5.32 7.97
C PRO A 36 2.40 -6.86 7.94
N PRO A 37 3.02 -7.46 6.89
CA PRO A 37 3.18 -8.90 6.81
C PRO A 37 4.02 -9.42 7.98
N LYS A 38 3.65 -10.60 8.51
CA LYS A 38 4.33 -11.22 9.66
C LYS A 38 5.77 -11.64 9.33
N THR A 39 6.02 -11.98 8.07
CA THR A 39 7.32 -12.34 7.53
C THR A 39 7.79 -11.23 6.62
N GLN A 40 9.08 -10.88 6.68
CA GLN A 40 9.65 -9.90 5.78
C GLN A 40 9.53 -10.39 4.33
N PRO A 41 8.86 -9.62 3.44
CA PRO A 41 8.79 -9.96 2.03
C PRO A 41 10.12 -9.63 1.35
N SER A 42 10.38 -10.27 0.21
CA SER A 42 11.52 -9.93 -0.64
C SER A 42 11.39 -8.49 -1.13
N GLY A 43 12.53 -7.82 -1.32
CA GLY A 43 12.57 -6.55 -2.03
C GLY A 43 12.25 -6.71 -3.51
N ARG A 44 12.28 -5.59 -4.22
CA ARG A 44 12.14 -5.56 -5.68
C ARG A 44 13.40 -4.96 -6.30
N ASP A 45 13.81 -5.48 -7.45
CA ASP A 45 14.89 -4.90 -8.23
C ASP A 45 14.41 -3.70 -9.07
N ALA A 46 15.28 -3.13 -9.90
CA ALA A 46 14.95 -1.99 -10.77
C ALA A 46 13.88 -2.32 -11.83
N ASN A 47 13.64 -3.60 -12.12
CA ASN A 47 12.63 -4.07 -13.06
C ASN A 47 11.30 -4.38 -12.36
N GLY A 48 11.27 -4.33 -11.02
CA GLY A 48 10.11 -4.69 -10.21
C GLY A 48 10.03 -6.18 -9.91
N GLU A 49 11.07 -6.97 -10.17
CA GLU A 49 11.10 -8.41 -9.90
C GLU A 49 11.54 -8.70 -8.46
N PRO A 50 11.11 -9.83 -7.86
CA PRO A 50 11.51 -10.21 -6.51
C PRO A 50 13.03 -10.38 -6.37
N ASP A 51 13.64 -9.62 -5.45
CA ASP A 51 15.06 -9.74 -5.11
C ASP A 51 15.23 -9.88 -3.58
N PRO A 52 15.64 -11.06 -3.08
CA PRO A 52 15.83 -11.29 -1.65
C PRO A 52 17.06 -10.58 -1.07
N SER A 53 17.97 -10.08 -1.91
CA SER A 53 19.14 -9.29 -1.47
C SER A 53 18.79 -7.82 -1.20
N LYS A 54 17.60 -7.37 -1.61
CA LYS A 54 17.10 -6.00 -1.44
C LYS A 54 16.17 -5.89 -0.24
N ILE A 55 16.19 -4.73 0.39
CA ILE A 55 15.24 -4.38 1.45
C ILE A 55 13.87 -4.07 0.80
N PRO A 56 12.75 -4.56 1.36
CA PRO A 56 11.43 -4.28 0.84
C PRO A 56 11.07 -2.81 0.99
N GLU A 57 10.78 -2.17 -0.14
CA GLU A 57 10.29 -0.79 -0.20
C GLU A 57 8.78 -0.72 0.00
N VAL A 58 8.31 0.40 0.55
CA VAL A 58 6.87 0.64 0.74
C VAL A 58 6.35 1.55 -0.37
N VAL A 59 5.39 1.06 -1.14
CA VAL A 59 4.76 1.79 -2.23
C VAL A 59 3.27 1.93 -1.95
N VAL A 60 2.75 3.15 -2.05
CA VAL A 60 1.32 3.44 -1.88
C VAL A 60 0.77 3.90 -3.21
N SER A 61 -0.27 3.22 -3.70
CA SER A 61 -0.95 3.55 -4.95
C SER A 61 -2.44 3.72 -4.71
N SER A 62 -3.03 4.76 -5.31
CA SER A 62 -4.47 5.02 -5.25
C SER A 62 -5.08 4.94 -6.64
N ILE A 63 -6.22 4.26 -6.78
CA ILE A 63 -7.02 4.27 -8.01
C ILE A 63 -7.99 5.44 -7.90
N ILE A 64 -7.70 6.51 -8.63
CA ILE A 64 -8.66 7.59 -8.84
C ILE A 64 -9.67 7.10 -9.89
N GLN A 65 -10.92 6.86 -9.48
CA GLN A 65 -12.05 6.69 -10.40
C GLN A 65 -12.58 8.04 -10.87
#